data_AF-A0A4W6G1N3-F1
#
_entry.id   AF-A0A4W6G1N3-F1
#
_cell.length_a   1.000
_cell.length_b   1.000
_cell.length_c   1.000
_cell.angle_alpha   90.00
_cell.angle_beta   90.00
_cell.angle_gamma   90.00
#
_symmetry.space_group_name_H-M   'P 1'
#
loop_
_entity.id
_entity.type
_entity.pdbx_description
1 polymer ?
#
loop_
_entity_poly.entity_id
_entity_poly.type
_entity_poly.pdbx_seq_one_letter_code
_entity_poly.pdbx_strand_id
1 'polypeptide(L)'
;MDTEMIPKFTTKDEEVDYWKSQALKYKKSCHDAQEELQEFQEGSRELEAELEAQLGQAEHRLRDLQAENERLKNEVANLKEKLEQQYSQSYKQISMLEDDLGQTRSIKEQLHKYVRELEQANDDLERAKRATIVSLEDFEGRLNQAIERNAFLESELDEKESLLVSVQRLKDEARDLRQELAVRERTTDRMSAPSSPTLDIDKIDSAVQASLSLPATPVGKGIEHSFISPKALTNGCGNSSLTPSARISALNIVGDLLRKVGALESKLAACRNFAKDQAARKNYSTDNGTLINSNATKFSHALHTSYFDKTTVNGLDPSSLTSMATARAVSPPGMLPLSV
;
A
#
# COMPACT_ATOMS: atom_id res chain seq x y z
N MET A 1 -52.90 -51.96 86.97
CA MET A 1 -53.06 -53.37 87.40
C MET A 1 -54.27 -53.41 88.31
N ASP A 2 -55.45 -53.20 87.73
CA ASP A 2 -56.67 -53.17 88.53
C ASP A 2 -57.11 -54.61 88.78
N THR A 3 -57.16 -55.00 90.04
CA THR A 3 -57.59 -56.33 90.43
C THR A 3 -59.10 -56.40 90.28
N GLU A 4 -59.58 -56.76 89.08
CA GLU A 4 -61.02 -57.03 88.82
C GLU A 4 -61.52 -58.02 89.88
N MET A 5 -62.25 -57.53 90.89
CA MET A 5 -62.85 -58.38 91.91
C MET A 5 -63.89 -59.26 91.25
N ILE A 6 -63.62 -60.56 91.18
CA ILE A 6 -64.53 -61.58 90.64
C ILE A 6 -65.89 -61.41 91.34
N PRO A 7 -66.98 -61.10 90.61
CA PRO A 7 -68.29 -60.91 91.21
C PRO A 7 -68.76 -62.17 91.94
N LYS A 8 -69.61 -61.99 92.95
CA LYS A 8 -70.29 -63.13 93.61
C LYS A 8 -71.58 -63.43 92.86
N PHE A 9 -71.64 -64.60 92.23
CA PHE A 9 -72.78 -65.04 91.45
C PHE A 9 -73.84 -65.73 92.32
N THR A 10 -75.11 -65.53 91.98
CA THR A 10 -76.26 -66.08 92.71
C THR A 10 -76.67 -67.46 92.18
N THR A 11 -76.42 -67.72 90.89
CA THR A 11 -76.55 -69.05 90.27
C THR A 11 -75.31 -69.40 89.45
N LYS A 12 -75.16 -70.69 89.10
CA LYS A 12 -74.04 -71.15 88.25
C LYS A 12 -74.14 -70.68 86.80
N ASP A 13 -75.34 -70.38 86.31
CA ASP A 13 -75.53 -69.83 84.96
C ASP A 13 -75.07 -68.36 84.88
N GLU A 14 -75.30 -67.54 85.92
CA GLU A 14 -74.76 -66.17 86.00
C GLU A 14 -73.22 -66.14 85.98
N GLU A 15 -72.57 -67.07 86.69
CA GLU A 15 -71.12 -67.22 86.68
C GLU A 15 -70.61 -67.57 85.27
N VAL A 16 -71.26 -68.54 84.63
CA VAL A 16 -70.92 -68.99 83.27
C VAL A 16 -71.14 -67.88 82.24
N ASP A 17 -72.24 -67.12 82.32
CA ASP A 17 -72.55 -66.06 81.35
C ASP A 17 -71.72 -64.79 81.58
N TYR A 18 -71.32 -64.49 82.81
CA TYR A 18 -70.29 -63.48 83.09
C TYR A 18 -68.95 -63.86 82.45
N TRP A 19 -68.44 -65.07 82.70
CA TRP A 19 -67.16 -65.50 82.15
C TRP A 19 -67.19 -65.65 80.62
N LYS A 20 -68.30 -66.11 80.02
CA LYS A 20 -68.52 -66.04 78.56
C LYS A 20 -68.43 -64.60 78.04
N SER A 21 -69.10 -63.65 78.70
CA SER A 21 -69.14 -62.25 78.29
C SER A 21 -67.77 -61.58 78.39
N GLN A 22 -67.04 -61.82 79.48
CA GLN A 22 -65.69 -61.30 79.68
C GLN A 22 -64.69 -61.96 78.70
N ALA A 23 -64.84 -63.26 78.39
CA ALA A 23 -64.06 -63.93 77.35
C ALA A 23 -64.37 -63.39 75.94
N LEU A 24 -65.64 -63.04 75.64
CA LEU A 24 -66.03 -62.38 74.40
C LEU A 24 -65.42 -60.99 74.30
N LYS A 25 -65.43 -60.21 75.39
CA LYS A 25 -64.81 -58.88 75.49
C LYS A 25 -63.30 -58.93 75.29
N TYR A 26 -62.59 -59.85 75.95
CA TYR A 26 -61.15 -60.03 75.76
C TYR A 26 -60.81 -60.56 74.36
N LYS A 27 -61.62 -61.49 73.81
CA LYS A 27 -61.46 -61.94 72.41
C LYS A 27 -61.63 -60.77 71.43
N LYS A 28 -62.64 -59.92 71.62
CA LYS A 28 -62.83 -58.73 70.79
C LYS A 28 -61.65 -57.77 70.94
N SER A 29 -61.28 -57.39 72.17
CA SER A 29 -60.16 -56.47 72.39
C SER A 29 -58.83 -56.98 71.82
N CYS A 30 -58.61 -58.29 71.77
CA CYS A 30 -57.44 -58.91 71.12
C CYS A 30 -57.53 -58.88 69.59
N HIS A 31 -58.74 -58.92 69.02
CA HIS A 31 -58.99 -58.81 67.58
C HIS A 31 -58.87 -57.36 67.11
N ASP A 32 -59.50 -56.41 67.82
CA ASP A 32 -59.43 -54.98 67.56
C ASP A 32 -57.96 -54.51 67.56
N ALA A 33 -57.16 -54.94 68.56
CA ALA A 33 -55.73 -54.61 68.65
C ALA A 33 -54.86 -55.36 67.62
N GLN A 34 -55.33 -56.47 67.06
CA GLN A 34 -54.65 -57.15 65.95
C GLN A 34 -54.89 -56.40 64.64
N GLU A 35 -56.09 -55.87 64.42
CA GLU A 35 -56.43 -55.03 63.26
C GLU A 35 -55.68 -53.69 63.31
N GLU A 36 -55.65 -53.01 64.47
CA GLU A 36 -54.86 -51.77 64.67
C GLU A 36 -53.35 -51.99 64.39
N LEU A 37 -52.79 -53.11 64.85
CA LEU A 37 -51.40 -53.47 64.56
C LEU A 37 -51.17 -53.77 63.07
N GLN A 38 -52.15 -54.34 62.37
CA GLN A 38 -52.06 -54.60 60.93
C GLN A 38 -52.12 -53.28 60.14
N GLU A 39 -53.08 -52.39 60.43
CA GLU A 39 -53.18 -51.07 59.80
C GLU A 39 -51.88 -50.26 60.01
N PHE A 40 -51.30 -50.30 61.22
CA PHE A 40 -50.02 -49.65 61.49
C PHE A 40 -48.85 -50.26 60.69
N GLN A 41 -48.80 -51.58 60.52
CA GLN A 41 -47.78 -52.26 59.72
C GLN A 41 -47.92 -52.03 58.21
N GLU A 42 -49.15 -51.86 57.72
CA GLU A 42 -49.44 -51.55 56.32
C GLU A 42 -49.11 -50.07 56.03
N GLY A 43 -49.62 -49.13 56.83
CA GLY A 43 -49.32 -47.70 56.69
C GLY A 43 -47.83 -47.35 56.87
N SER A 44 -47.12 -48.06 57.74
CA SER A 44 -45.65 -47.91 57.86
C SER A 44 -44.94 -48.32 56.57
N ARG A 45 -45.39 -49.40 55.92
CA ARG A 45 -44.79 -49.93 54.69
C ARG A 45 -45.11 -49.05 53.46
N GLU A 46 -46.31 -48.45 53.42
CA GLU A 46 -46.66 -47.45 52.40
C GLU A 46 -45.79 -46.20 52.55
N LEU A 47 -45.54 -45.73 53.78
CA LEU A 47 -44.64 -44.60 54.06
C LEU A 47 -43.18 -44.92 53.70
N GLU A 48 -42.70 -46.13 54.02
CA GLU A 48 -41.37 -46.60 53.61
C GLU A 48 -41.23 -46.61 52.07
N ALA A 49 -42.22 -47.14 51.34
CA ALA A 49 -42.21 -47.18 49.88
C ALA A 49 -42.25 -45.79 49.23
N GLU A 50 -43.00 -44.83 49.79
CA GLU A 50 -43.01 -43.44 49.33
C GLU A 50 -41.66 -42.75 49.59
N LEU A 51 -41.03 -43.00 50.73
CA LEU A 51 -39.69 -42.48 51.05
C LEU A 51 -38.61 -43.08 50.14
N GLU A 52 -38.67 -44.38 49.84
CA GLU A 52 -37.79 -45.04 48.86
C GLU A 52 -37.99 -44.47 47.44
N ALA A 53 -39.23 -44.22 47.03
CA ALA A 53 -39.54 -43.62 45.74
C ALA A 53 -39.00 -42.17 45.63
N GLN A 54 -39.17 -41.36 46.67
CA GLN A 54 -38.61 -40.01 46.74
C GLN A 54 -37.07 -40.02 46.73
N LEU A 55 -36.44 -40.94 47.48
CA LEU A 55 -34.98 -41.11 47.51
C LEU A 55 -34.44 -41.50 46.13
N GLY A 56 -35.01 -42.54 45.50
CA GLY A 56 -34.61 -42.98 44.16
C GLY A 56 -34.77 -41.90 43.10
N GLN A 57 -35.83 -41.07 43.20
CA GLN A 57 -36.04 -39.92 42.33
C GLN A 57 -35.04 -38.78 42.60
N ALA A 58 -34.66 -38.53 43.86
CA ALA A 58 -33.63 -37.56 44.22
C ALA A 58 -32.23 -38.00 43.72
N GLU A 59 -31.88 -39.27 43.89
CA GLU A 59 -30.65 -39.84 43.34
C GLU A 59 -30.60 -39.76 41.81
N HIS A 60 -31.72 -40.04 41.12
CA HIS A 60 -31.79 -39.94 39.66
C HIS A 60 -31.49 -38.51 39.20
N ARG A 61 -32.14 -37.50 39.80
CA ARG A 61 -31.83 -36.09 39.53
C ARG A 61 -30.36 -35.75 39.79
N LEU A 62 -29.77 -36.30 40.86
CA LEU A 62 -28.36 -36.08 41.19
C LEU A 62 -27.42 -36.69 40.14
N ARG A 63 -27.70 -37.92 39.67
CA ARG A 63 -26.97 -38.57 38.56
C ARG A 63 -27.07 -37.76 37.26
N ASP A 64 -28.25 -37.26 36.93
CA ASP A 64 -28.48 -36.48 35.70
C ASP A 64 -27.74 -35.12 35.76
N LEU A 65 -27.85 -34.41 36.89
CA LEU A 65 -27.14 -33.15 37.13
C LEU A 65 -25.61 -33.35 37.14
N GLN A 66 -25.12 -34.48 37.65
CA GLN A 66 -23.70 -34.81 37.62
C GLN A 66 -23.22 -35.10 36.19
N ALA A 67 -23.99 -35.85 35.39
CA ALA A 67 -23.68 -36.10 33.98
C ALA A 67 -23.65 -34.80 33.16
N GLU A 68 -24.61 -33.89 33.36
CA GLU A 68 -24.63 -32.58 32.72
C GLU A 68 -23.46 -31.69 33.20
N ASN A 69 -23.09 -31.77 34.48
CA ASN A 69 -21.93 -31.04 35.02
C ASN A 69 -20.62 -31.48 34.36
N GLU A 70 -20.41 -32.79 34.17
CA GLU A 70 -19.25 -33.30 33.43
C GLU A 70 -19.32 -32.97 31.92
N ARG A 71 -20.52 -32.98 31.31
CA ARG A 71 -20.70 -32.51 29.92
C ARG A 71 -20.26 -31.06 29.76
N LEU A 72 -20.70 -30.18 30.67
CA LEU A 72 -20.35 -28.76 30.68
C LEU A 72 -18.87 -28.51 31.00
N LYS A 73 -18.25 -29.27 31.92
CA LYS A 73 -16.79 -29.23 32.17
C LYS A 73 -16.00 -29.54 30.91
N ASN A 74 -16.38 -30.61 30.20
CA ASN A 74 -15.73 -31.01 28.95
C ASN A 74 -15.94 -29.98 27.83
N GLU A 75 -17.13 -29.37 27.74
CA GLU A 75 -17.40 -28.28 26.80
C GLU A 75 -16.54 -27.04 27.10
N VAL A 76 -16.42 -26.65 28.37
CA VAL A 76 -15.54 -25.54 28.82
C VAL A 76 -14.06 -25.85 28.56
N ALA A 77 -13.60 -27.09 28.74
CA ALA A 77 -12.24 -27.51 28.42
C ALA A 77 -11.95 -27.39 26.91
N ASN A 78 -12.83 -27.95 26.08
CA ASN A 78 -12.74 -27.89 24.62
C ASN A 78 -12.78 -26.44 24.09
N LEU A 79 -13.56 -25.55 24.72
CA LEU A 79 -13.61 -24.13 24.35
C LEU A 79 -12.32 -23.39 24.73
N LYS A 80 -11.72 -23.72 25.89
CA LYS A 80 -10.41 -23.17 26.30
C LYS A 80 -9.28 -23.61 25.38
N GLU A 81 -9.23 -24.90 25.02
CA GLU A 81 -8.22 -25.42 24.08
C GLU A 81 -8.32 -24.73 22.72
N LYS A 82 -9.53 -24.61 22.15
CA LYS A 82 -9.75 -23.90 20.88
C LYS A 82 -9.36 -22.42 20.97
N LEU A 83 -9.67 -21.76 22.08
CA LEU A 83 -9.30 -20.36 22.30
C LEU A 83 -7.78 -20.18 22.35
N GLU A 84 -7.07 -21.04 23.08
CA GLU A 84 -5.60 -21.04 23.15
C GLU A 84 -4.96 -21.36 21.78
N GLN A 85 -5.51 -22.33 21.04
CA GLN A 85 -5.06 -22.64 19.69
C GLN A 85 -5.22 -21.44 18.74
N GLN A 86 -6.33 -20.71 18.83
CA GLN A 86 -6.56 -19.49 18.05
C GLN A 86 -5.66 -18.33 18.48
N TYR A 87 -5.39 -18.14 19.78
CA TYR A 87 -4.40 -17.16 20.23
C TYR A 87 -3.00 -17.50 19.74
N SER A 88 -2.56 -18.76 19.86
CA SER A 88 -1.26 -19.23 19.36
C SER A 88 -1.12 -19.05 17.84
N GLN A 89 -2.20 -19.31 17.08
CA GLN A 89 -2.21 -19.11 15.63
C GLN A 89 -2.18 -17.61 15.25
N SER A 90 -2.98 -16.78 15.92
CA SER A 90 -3.04 -15.33 15.71
C SER A 90 -1.71 -14.67 16.06
N TYR A 91 -1.09 -15.03 17.18
CA TYR A 91 0.23 -14.52 17.59
C TYR A 91 1.31 -14.82 16.53
N LYS A 92 1.34 -16.05 15.98
CA LYS A 92 2.25 -16.43 14.90
C LYS A 92 2.00 -15.62 13.63
N GLN A 93 0.74 -15.37 13.27
CA GLN A 93 0.37 -14.53 12.12
C GLN A 93 0.78 -13.08 12.31
N ILE A 94 0.59 -12.51 13.51
CA ILE A 94 1.01 -11.14 13.84
C ILE A 94 2.53 -11.03 13.74
N SER A 95 3.29 -11.93 14.37
CA SER A 95 4.76 -11.95 14.31
C SER A 95 5.29 -11.97 12.87
N MET A 96 4.75 -12.85 12.00
CA MET A 96 5.16 -12.90 10.59
C MET A 96 4.84 -11.60 9.84
N LEU A 97 3.68 -10.98 10.11
CA LEU A 97 3.28 -9.71 9.49
C LEU A 97 4.12 -8.52 10.00
N GLU A 98 4.60 -8.57 11.24
CA GLU A 98 5.52 -7.58 11.81
C GLU A 98 6.92 -7.70 11.19
N ASP A 99 7.41 -8.93 10.99
CA ASP A 99 8.66 -9.22 10.28
C ASP A 99 8.61 -8.78 8.80
N ASP A 100 7.54 -9.15 8.06
CA ASP A 100 7.30 -8.74 6.67
C ASP A 100 7.20 -7.20 6.53
N LEU A 101 6.55 -6.54 7.50
CA LEU A 101 6.45 -5.08 7.55
C LEU A 101 7.80 -4.43 7.83
N GLY A 102 8.63 -5.03 8.69
CA GLY A 102 10.02 -4.64 8.94
C GLY A 102 10.89 -4.77 7.68
N GLN A 103 10.83 -5.91 7.01
CA GLN A 103 11.52 -6.17 5.75
C GLN A 103 11.09 -5.16 4.66
N THR A 104 9.79 -4.94 4.49
CA THR A 104 9.22 -3.99 3.52
C THR A 104 9.71 -2.55 3.78
N ARG A 105 9.80 -2.13 5.04
CA ARG A 105 10.35 -0.82 5.43
C ARG A 105 11.84 -0.71 5.10
N SER A 106 12.63 -1.75 5.39
CA SER A 106 14.07 -1.79 5.07
C SER A 106 14.32 -1.73 3.56
N ILE A 107 13.58 -2.50 2.75
CA ILE A 107 13.66 -2.47 1.28
C ILE A 107 13.28 -1.08 0.74
N LYS A 108 12.23 -0.44 1.27
CA LYS A 108 11.83 0.92 0.89
C LYS A 108 12.96 1.93 1.17
N GLU A 109 13.61 1.85 2.33
CA GLU A 109 14.70 2.74 2.71
C GLU A 109 15.94 2.53 1.82
N GLN A 110 16.32 1.28 1.55
CA GLN A 110 17.41 0.92 0.65
C GLN A 110 17.17 1.44 -0.77
N LEU A 111 15.96 1.25 -1.33
CA LEU A 111 15.58 1.79 -2.64
C LEU A 111 15.60 3.32 -2.66
N HIS A 112 15.15 3.98 -1.58
CA HIS A 112 15.16 5.44 -1.51
C HIS A 112 16.57 6.02 -1.34
N LYS A 113 17.50 5.29 -0.73
CA LYS A 113 18.95 5.60 -0.74
C LYS A 113 19.54 5.43 -2.15
N TYR A 114 19.24 4.31 -2.80
CA TYR A 114 19.74 3.99 -4.15
C TYR A 114 19.27 4.99 -5.21
N VAL A 115 18.04 5.51 -5.11
CA VAL A 115 17.56 6.62 -5.97
C VAL A 115 18.47 7.85 -5.87
N ARG A 116 18.86 8.25 -4.66
CA ARG A 116 19.76 9.41 -4.44
C ARG A 116 21.17 9.16 -4.99
N GLU A 117 21.65 7.93 -4.91
CA GLU A 117 22.94 7.52 -5.49
C GLU A 117 22.91 7.57 -7.04
N LEU A 118 21.79 7.21 -7.66
CA LEU A 118 21.57 7.37 -9.10
C LEU A 118 21.40 8.83 -9.51
N GLU A 119 20.69 9.65 -8.72
CA GLU A 119 20.54 11.10 -8.94
C GLU A 119 21.92 11.79 -8.92
N GLN A 120 22.75 11.52 -7.91
CA GLN A 120 24.11 12.04 -7.84
C GLN A 120 24.98 11.56 -9.02
N ALA A 121 24.91 10.28 -9.39
CA ALA A 121 25.67 9.75 -10.52
C ALA A 121 25.25 10.39 -11.86
N ASN A 122 23.97 10.78 -12.01
CA ASN A 122 23.51 11.52 -13.18
C ASN A 122 24.03 12.97 -13.19
N ASP A 123 24.01 13.67 -12.05
CA ASP A 123 24.59 15.03 -11.94
C ASP A 123 26.09 15.04 -12.25
N ASP A 124 26.83 14.03 -11.78
CA ASP A 124 28.25 13.86 -12.08
C ASP A 124 28.49 13.54 -13.57
N LEU A 125 27.64 12.71 -14.20
CA LEU A 125 27.67 12.43 -15.63
C LEU A 125 27.33 13.66 -16.48
N GLU A 126 26.36 14.47 -16.07
CA GLU A 126 26.04 15.74 -16.73
C GLU A 126 27.19 16.74 -16.62
N ARG A 127 27.86 16.81 -15.47
CA ARG A 127 29.04 17.68 -15.28
C ARG A 127 30.20 17.23 -16.17
N ALA A 128 30.46 15.93 -16.25
CA ALA A 128 31.45 15.36 -17.16
C ALA A 128 31.11 15.67 -18.64
N LYS A 129 29.85 15.48 -19.04
CA LYS A 129 29.36 15.82 -20.39
C LYS A 129 29.60 17.29 -20.74
N ARG A 130 29.28 18.21 -19.83
CA ARG A 130 29.49 19.66 -20.02
C ARG A 130 30.98 20.00 -20.18
N ALA A 131 31.85 19.40 -19.35
CA ALA A 131 33.30 19.58 -19.47
C ALA A 131 33.85 19.05 -20.81
N THR A 132 33.39 17.88 -21.27
CA THR A 132 33.77 17.32 -22.57
C THR A 132 33.33 18.21 -23.73
N ILE A 133 32.12 18.77 -23.69
CA ILE A 133 31.63 19.70 -24.73
C ILE A 133 32.54 20.93 -24.83
N VAL A 134 32.82 21.61 -23.71
CA VAL A 134 33.69 22.80 -23.70
C VAL A 134 35.12 22.46 -24.15
N SER A 135 35.62 21.25 -23.85
CA SER A 135 36.92 20.78 -24.32
C SER A 135 36.96 20.46 -25.82
N LEU A 136 35.82 20.15 -26.45
CA LEU A 136 35.71 19.98 -27.90
C LEU A 136 35.59 21.35 -28.57
N GLU A 137 34.78 22.26 -28.04
CA GLU A 137 34.61 23.64 -28.53
C GLU A 137 35.95 24.42 -28.55
N ASP A 138 36.79 24.27 -27.52
CA ASP A 138 38.15 24.84 -27.50
C ASP A 138 39.07 24.19 -28.55
N PHE A 139 38.96 22.88 -28.79
CA PHE A 139 39.74 22.21 -29.82
C PHE A 139 39.32 22.62 -31.25
N GLU A 140 38.01 22.72 -31.50
CA GLU A 140 37.44 23.26 -32.74
C GLU A 140 37.87 24.71 -32.97
N GLY A 141 37.81 25.56 -31.93
CA GLY A 141 38.30 26.94 -31.98
C GLY A 141 39.79 27.04 -32.33
N ARG A 142 40.64 26.17 -31.76
CA ARG A 142 42.07 26.09 -32.09
C ARG A 142 42.33 25.60 -33.51
N LEU A 143 41.56 24.62 -34.00
CA LEU A 143 41.64 24.13 -35.39
C LEU A 143 41.23 25.22 -36.38
N ASN A 144 40.15 25.95 -36.12
CA ASN A 144 39.72 27.06 -36.98
C ASN A 144 40.80 28.15 -37.08
N GLN A 145 41.40 28.56 -35.97
CA GLN A 145 42.54 29.50 -36.01
C GLN A 145 43.80 28.93 -36.70
N ALA A 146 43.96 27.60 -36.78
CA ALA A 146 45.06 26.99 -37.53
C ALA A 146 44.76 27.01 -39.05
N ILE A 147 43.51 26.77 -39.44
CA ILE A 147 43.03 26.89 -40.82
C ILE A 147 43.15 28.35 -41.30
N GLU A 148 42.71 29.32 -40.50
CA GLU A 148 42.86 30.76 -40.80
C GLU A 148 44.32 31.17 -41.04
N ARG A 149 45.25 30.69 -40.21
CA ARG A 149 46.69 30.96 -40.38
C ARG A 149 47.27 30.28 -41.61
N ASN A 150 46.84 29.05 -41.94
CA ASN A 150 47.28 28.37 -43.15
C ASN A 150 46.78 29.10 -44.41
N ALA A 151 45.50 29.50 -44.46
CA ALA A 151 44.94 30.25 -45.58
C ALA A 151 45.63 31.63 -45.78
N PHE A 152 46.04 32.27 -44.69
CA PHE A 152 46.85 33.50 -44.76
C PHE A 152 48.24 33.22 -45.34
N LEU A 153 48.94 32.17 -44.88
CA LEU A 153 50.25 31.75 -45.40
C LEU A 153 50.18 31.30 -46.86
N GLU A 154 49.09 30.65 -47.29
CA GLU A 154 48.84 30.32 -48.69
C GLU A 154 48.74 31.60 -49.54
N SER A 155 48.01 32.62 -49.08
CA SER A 155 47.95 33.92 -49.76
C SER A 155 49.30 34.67 -49.82
N GLU A 156 50.16 34.55 -48.79
CA GLU A 156 51.52 35.10 -48.83
C GLU A 156 52.43 34.36 -49.83
N LEU A 157 52.20 33.06 -50.04
CA LEU A 157 52.90 32.27 -51.05
C LEU A 157 52.42 32.61 -52.47
N ASP A 158 51.12 32.80 -52.67
CA ASP A 158 50.53 33.22 -53.94
C ASP A 158 51.01 34.62 -54.38
N GLU A 159 51.04 35.59 -53.46
CA GLU A 159 51.61 36.92 -53.75
C GLU A 159 53.08 36.81 -54.15
N LYS A 160 53.86 35.99 -53.42
CA LYS A 160 55.27 35.74 -53.70
C LYS A 160 55.50 35.07 -55.06
N GLU A 161 54.64 34.13 -55.48
CA GLU A 161 54.71 33.54 -56.83
C GLU A 161 54.36 34.57 -57.91
N SER A 162 53.30 35.36 -57.72
CA SER A 162 52.94 36.48 -58.60
C SER A 162 54.09 37.49 -58.76
N LEU A 163 54.80 37.79 -57.68
CA LEU A 163 55.97 38.67 -57.68
C LEU A 163 57.17 38.03 -58.40
N LEU A 164 57.39 36.72 -58.25
CA LEU A 164 58.43 35.98 -58.98
C LEU A 164 58.16 35.95 -60.49
N VAL A 165 56.92 35.71 -60.91
CA VAL A 165 56.48 35.80 -62.32
C VAL A 165 56.70 37.22 -62.85
N SER A 166 56.31 38.24 -62.09
CA SER A 166 56.49 39.65 -62.47
C SER A 166 57.97 40.04 -62.60
N VAL A 167 58.82 39.61 -61.67
CA VAL A 167 60.28 39.80 -61.73
C VAL A 167 60.90 39.03 -62.90
N GLN A 168 60.41 37.84 -63.22
CA GLN A 168 60.89 37.08 -64.38
C GLN A 168 60.54 37.80 -65.68
N ARG A 169 59.28 38.21 -65.85
CA ARG A 169 58.84 39.02 -66.99
C ARG A 169 59.66 40.31 -67.16
N LEU A 170 59.94 41.03 -66.08
CA LEU A 170 60.79 42.23 -66.14
C LEU A 170 62.25 41.93 -66.51
N LYS A 171 62.80 40.75 -66.14
CA LYS A 171 64.12 40.30 -66.62
C LYS A 171 64.10 39.97 -68.12
N ASP A 172 63.01 39.36 -68.60
CA ASP A 172 62.82 39.06 -70.03
C ASP A 172 62.70 40.36 -70.84
N GLU A 173 61.82 41.28 -70.44
CA GLU A 173 61.68 42.62 -71.05
C GLU A 173 63.00 43.41 -71.00
N ALA A 174 63.75 43.37 -69.89
CA ALA A 174 65.06 44.03 -69.79
C ALA A 174 66.17 43.35 -70.61
N ARG A 175 66.09 42.03 -70.85
CA ARG A 175 66.98 41.33 -71.79
C ARG A 175 66.65 41.76 -73.22
N ASP A 176 65.37 41.86 -73.55
CA ASP A 176 64.94 42.09 -74.92
C ASP A 176 65.16 43.57 -75.32
N LEU A 177 64.96 44.52 -74.40
CA LEU A 177 65.41 45.92 -74.58
C LEU A 177 66.93 46.05 -74.73
N ARG A 178 67.74 45.21 -74.06
CA ARG A 178 69.20 45.17 -74.29
C ARG A 178 69.54 44.63 -75.68
N GLN A 179 68.76 43.68 -76.20
CA GLN A 179 68.90 43.23 -77.58
C GLN A 179 68.51 44.33 -78.58
N GLU A 180 67.40 45.05 -78.34
CA GLU A 180 67.01 46.21 -79.17
C GLU A 180 68.08 47.31 -79.20
N LEU A 181 68.68 47.64 -78.04
CA LEU A 181 69.77 48.61 -77.97
C LEU A 181 71.01 48.12 -78.73
N ALA A 182 71.41 46.86 -78.54
CA ALA A 182 72.52 46.24 -79.28
C ALA A 182 72.23 46.01 -80.78
N VAL A 183 70.98 46.17 -81.23
CA VAL A 183 70.59 46.21 -82.65
C VAL A 183 70.57 47.66 -83.15
N ARG A 184 70.05 48.62 -82.37
CA ARG A 184 70.13 50.05 -82.67
C ARG A 184 71.57 50.55 -82.80
N GLU A 185 72.47 50.09 -81.95
CA GLU A 185 73.91 50.37 -82.05
C GLU A 185 74.51 49.89 -83.38
N ARG A 186 73.95 48.83 -83.99
CA ARG A 186 74.31 48.33 -85.32
C ARG A 186 73.53 48.95 -86.49
N THR A 187 72.43 49.65 -86.25
CA THR A 187 71.66 50.36 -87.32
C THR A 187 71.86 51.88 -87.32
N THR A 188 72.38 52.47 -86.24
CA THR A 188 72.65 53.92 -86.13
C THR A 188 73.73 54.41 -87.11
N ASP A 189 74.55 53.49 -87.65
CA ASP A 189 75.46 53.77 -88.77
C ASP A 189 74.73 54.20 -90.08
N ARG A 190 73.39 54.07 -90.17
CA ARG A 190 72.62 54.57 -91.33
C ARG A 190 71.32 55.31 -90.99
N MET A 191 71.45 56.64 -91.10
CA MET A 191 70.44 57.62 -91.55
C MET A 191 69.52 58.24 -90.46
N SER A 192 69.00 59.43 -90.80
CA SER A 192 68.62 60.49 -89.85
C SER A 192 67.11 60.81 -89.82
N ALA A 193 66.73 61.71 -88.91
CA ALA A 193 65.42 62.38 -88.71
C ALA A 193 64.89 63.14 -89.98
N PRO A 194 63.67 63.78 -90.04
CA PRO A 194 62.87 64.32 -88.91
C PRO A 194 61.31 64.41 -89.06
N SER A 195 60.69 65.17 -88.14
CA SER A 195 59.45 65.99 -88.28
C SER A 195 58.07 65.49 -87.79
N SER A 196 57.24 66.46 -87.38
CA SER A 196 55.82 66.36 -86.94
C SER A 196 54.88 67.12 -87.90
N PRO A 197 53.55 66.91 -87.83
CA PRO A 197 52.62 68.06 -87.66
C PRO A 197 51.37 67.75 -86.77
N THR A 198 50.33 68.61 -86.83
CA THR A 198 49.22 68.76 -85.86
C THR A 198 47.84 68.87 -86.56
N LEU A 199 46.72 68.89 -85.78
CA LEU A 199 45.31 69.23 -86.15
C LEU A 199 44.49 68.09 -86.80
N ASP A 200 43.14 67.95 -86.70
CA ASP A 200 42.08 68.55 -85.83
C ASP A 200 40.72 67.80 -86.00
N ILE A 201 39.75 68.01 -85.08
CA ILE A 201 38.25 67.90 -85.24
C ILE A 201 37.67 66.48 -85.60
N ASP A 202 36.74 65.82 -84.89
CA ASP A 202 35.31 66.08 -84.51
C ASP A 202 34.78 64.85 -83.64
N LYS A 203 33.54 64.60 -83.12
CA LYS A 203 32.22 65.28 -82.96
C LYS A 203 31.29 64.57 -81.90
N ILE A 204 30.52 65.33 -81.10
CA ILE A 204 29.15 65.11 -80.50
C ILE A 204 28.71 63.82 -79.73
N ASP A 205 28.15 64.04 -78.52
CA ASP A 205 27.03 63.41 -77.74
C ASP A 205 26.78 61.86 -77.71
N SER A 206 26.30 61.26 -76.60
CA SER A 206 25.14 61.67 -75.78
C SER A 206 25.14 61.17 -74.32
N ALA A 207 24.43 61.90 -73.44
CA ALA A 207 23.98 61.46 -72.12
C ALA A 207 22.76 60.49 -72.24
N VAL A 208 22.17 59.88 -71.19
CA VAL A 208 21.55 60.48 -69.98
C VAL A 208 21.58 59.54 -68.75
N GLN A 209 21.62 60.20 -67.59
CA GLN A 209 21.46 59.75 -66.19
C GLN A 209 20.61 58.51 -65.88
N ALA A 210 20.98 57.84 -64.78
CA ALA A 210 20.05 57.57 -63.68
C ALA A 210 20.78 57.79 -62.33
N SER A 211 20.14 58.50 -61.39
CA SER A 211 20.69 58.79 -60.05
C SER A 211 19.72 58.34 -58.96
N LEU A 212 20.22 57.76 -57.87
CA LEU A 212 19.63 57.93 -56.53
C LEU A 212 20.66 57.62 -55.44
N SER A 213 20.41 58.07 -54.20
CA SER A 213 21.45 58.26 -53.17
C SER A 213 21.33 57.34 -51.95
N LEU A 214 22.48 57.15 -51.28
CA LEU A 214 22.62 56.73 -49.88
C LEU A 214 21.97 57.78 -48.93
N PRO A 215 21.67 57.47 -47.64
CA PRO A 215 22.70 57.42 -46.58
C PRO A 215 22.49 56.34 -45.49
N ALA A 216 23.29 56.44 -44.41
CA ALA A 216 23.64 55.34 -43.49
C ALA A 216 22.87 55.30 -42.15
N THR A 217 23.33 54.40 -41.27
CA THR A 217 22.83 54.08 -39.90
C THR A 217 23.11 55.19 -38.87
N PRO A 218 22.50 55.16 -37.66
CA PRO A 218 23.15 54.48 -36.52
C PRO A 218 22.25 53.89 -35.40
N VAL A 219 22.80 52.89 -34.69
CA VAL A 219 22.69 52.57 -33.22
C VAL A 219 21.32 52.59 -32.51
N GLY A 220 20.97 51.46 -31.87
CA GLY A 220 19.95 51.37 -30.81
C GLY A 220 20.08 50.07 -29.98
N LYS A 221 19.94 50.15 -28.65
CA LYS A 221 20.05 48.99 -27.72
C LYS A 221 18.69 48.30 -27.51
N GLY A 222 18.70 46.98 -27.24
CA GLY A 222 17.50 46.23 -26.87
C GLY A 222 17.79 44.81 -26.38
N ILE A 223 18.31 44.68 -25.16
CA ILE A 223 18.31 43.40 -24.42
C ILE A 223 17.01 43.36 -23.61
N GLU A 224 16.23 42.28 -23.73
CA GLU A 224 15.58 41.63 -22.57
C GLU A 224 15.39 40.13 -22.84
N HIS A 225 15.57 39.33 -21.79
CA HIS A 225 15.23 37.91 -21.73
C HIS A 225 13.80 37.78 -21.19
N SER A 226 13.00 36.86 -21.72
CA SER A 226 11.93 36.22 -20.92
C SER A 226 11.51 34.86 -21.44
N PHE A 227 11.21 33.97 -20.50
CA PHE A 227 10.74 32.60 -20.71
C PHE A 227 9.21 32.54 -20.87
N ILE A 228 8.69 31.31 -20.96
CA ILE A 228 7.32 30.84 -20.62
C ILE A 228 6.46 30.43 -21.83
N SER A 229 6.64 29.16 -22.22
CA SER A 229 5.58 28.26 -22.72
C SER A 229 4.55 27.97 -21.58
N PRO A 230 3.35 27.38 -21.81
CA PRO A 230 2.90 26.70 -23.02
C PRO A 230 1.42 26.92 -23.45
N LYS A 231 1.10 26.48 -24.68
CA LYS A 231 -0.17 25.85 -25.12
C LYS A 231 -0.08 25.55 -26.62
N ALA A 232 -0.84 24.64 -27.23
CA ALA A 232 -1.40 23.35 -26.83
C ALA A 232 -2.09 22.75 -28.09
N LEU A 233 -2.02 21.43 -28.29
CA LEU A 233 -2.92 20.64 -29.14
C LEU A 233 -3.24 21.20 -30.55
N THR A 234 -2.38 20.87 -31.53
CA THR A 234 -2.84 20.72 -32.93
C THR A 234 -3.20 19.25 -33.17
N ASN A 235 -4.42 19.01 -33.67
CA ASN A 235 -5.03 17.68 -33.72
C ASN A 235 -4.90 17.05 -35.12
N GLY A 236 -3.73 16.50 -35.44
CA GLY A 236 -3.42 15.93 -36.74
C GLY A 236 -3.76 14.44 -36.88
N CYS A 237 -4.90 14.12 -37.50
CA CYS A 237 -5.17 12.75 -37.94
C CYS A 237 -4.32 12.44 -39.18
N GLY A 238 -3.26 11.64 -39.02
CA GLY A 238 -2.31 11.38 -40.11
C GLY A 238 -1.41 10.18 -39.86
N ASN A 239 -1.94 8.97 -40.10
CA ASN A 239 -1.25 7.73 -40.50
C ASN A 239 0.06 7.33 -39.80
N SER A 240 0.31 7.83 -38.58
CA SER A 240 1.54 7.59 -37.83
C SER A 240 1.58 6.15 -37.34
N SER A 241 2.32 5.29 -38.05
CA SER A 241 2.54 3.91 -37.66
C SER A 241 3.25 3.85 -36.31
N LEU A 242 2.53 3.42 -35.27
CA LEU A 242 3.09 3.25 -33.92
C LEU A 242 4.41 2.48 -34.00
N THR A 243 5.46 3.07 -33.44
CA THR A 243 6.81 2.49 -33.45
C THR A 243 6.77 1.07 -32.87
N PRO A 244 7.63 0.15 -33.31
CA PRO A 244 7.57 -1.24 -32.87
C PRO A 244 7.54 -1.38 -31.33
N SER A 245 8.34 -0.56 -30.63
CA SER A 245 8.35 -0.50 -29.15
C SER A 245 7.02 -0.02 -28.57
N ALA A 246 6.46 1.09 -29.07
CA ALA A 246 5.16 1.60 -28.60
C ALA A 246 4.02 0.60 -28.84
N ARG A 247 4.04 -0.10 -29.97
CA ARG A 247 3.07 -1.16 -30.30
C ARG A 247 3.17 -2.36 -29.35
N ILE A 248 4.39 -2.83 -29.07
CA ILE A 248 4.63 -3.96 -28.14
C ILE A 248 4.24 -3.56 -26.71
N SER A 249 4.59 -2.35 -26.27
CA SER A 249 4.19 -1.81 -24.97
C SER A 249 2.67 -1.77 -24.82
N ALA A 250 1.95 -1.23 -25.81
CA ALA A 250 0.48 -1.19 -25.81
C ALA A 250 -0.15 -2.59 -25.77
N LEU A 251 0.38 -3.56 -26.55
CA LEU A 251 -0.11 -4.94 -26.55
C LEU A 251 0.13 -5.64 -25.20
N ASN A 252 1.26 -5.42 -24.55
CA ASN A 252 1.55 -5.96 -23.21
C ASN A 252 0.59 -5.38 -22.16
N ILE A 253 0.35 -4.07 -22.19
CA ILE A 253 -0.61 -3.39 -21.30
C ILE A 253 -2.02 -3.96 -21.51
N VAL A 254 -2.49 -4.10 -22.74
CA VAL A 254 -3.80 -4.69 -23.05
C VAL A 254 -3.87 -6.16 -22.60
N GLY A 255 -2.83 -6.96 -22.81
CA GLY A 255 -2.76 -8.34 -22.36
C GLY A 255 -2.82 -8.49 -20.84
N ASP A 256 -2.15 -7.60 -20.11
CA ASP A 256 -2.19 -7.57 -18.63
C ASP A 256 -3.54 -7.05 -18.09
N LEU A 257 -4.19 -6.09 -18.77
CA LEU A 257 -5.57 -5.70 -18.44
C LEU A 257 -6.52 -6.88 -18.65
N LEU A 258 -6.46 -7.58 -19.79
CA LEU A 258 -7.31 -8.75 -20.07
C LEU A 258 -7.09 -9.86 -19.04
N ARG A 259 -5.85 -10.13 -18.63
CA ARG A 259 -5.53 -11.11 -17.57
C ARG A 259 -6.11 -10.69 -16.21
N LYS A 260 -6.08 -9.39 -15.88
CA LYS A 260 -6.69 -8.85 -14.65
C LYS A 260 -8.22 -8.87 -14.70
N VAL A 261 -8.84 -8.61 -15.86
CA VAL A 261 -10.29 -8.71 -16.07
C VAL A 261 -10.75 -10.16 -15.89
N GLY A 262 -10.13 -11.13 -16.55
CA GLY A 262 -10.49 -12.55 -16.38
C GLY A 262 -10.32 -13.06 -14.93
N ALA A 263 -9.32 -12.55 -14.20
CA ALA A 263 -9.15 -12.83 -12.78
C ALA A 263 -10.24 -12.17 -11.89
N LEU A 264 -10.71 -10.97 -12.25
CA LEU A 264 -11.83 -10.30 -11.59
C LEU A 264 -13.16 -11.01 -11.88
N GLU A 265 -13.41 -11.41 -13.12
CA GLU A 265 -14.61 -12.19 -13.51
C GLU A 265 -14.65 -13.54 -12.79
N SER A 266 -13.51 -14.24 -12.70
CA SER A 266 -13.38 -15.49 -11.94
C SER A 266 -13.73 -15.30 -10.45
N LYS A 267 -13.25 -14.20 -9.83
CA LYS A 267 -13.61 -13.85 -8.44
C LYS A 267 -15.07 -13.45 -8.30
N LEU A 268 -15.64 -12.73 -9.26
CA LEU A 268 -17.05 -12.34 -9.27
C LEU A 268 -17.98 -13.55 -9.41
N ALA A 269 -17.60 -14.53 -10.24
CA ALA A 269 -18.30 -15.81 -10.36
C ALA A 269 -18.25 -16.61 -9.04
N ALA A 270 -17.09 -16.69 -8.40
CA ALA A 270 -16.96 -17.32 -7.08
C ALA A 270 -17.82 -16.62 -6.02
N CYS A 271 -17.84 -15.29 -5.98
CA CYS A 271 -18.71 -14.52 -5.07
C CYS A 271 -20.20 -14.75 -5.34
N ARG A 272 -20.61 -14.83 -6.62
CA ARG A 272 -22.00 -15.17 -6.99
C ARG A 272 -22.39 -16.59 -6.56
N ASN A 273 -21.49 -17.55 -6.65
CA ASN A 273 -21.75 -18.92 -6.19
C ASN A 273 -21.82 -18.98 -4.66
N PHE A 274 -20.89 -18.35 -3.94
CA PHE A 274 -20.94 -18.25 -2.47
C PHE A 274 -22.22 -17.57 -1.96
N ALA A 275 -22.70 -16.53 -2.64
CA ALA A 275 -23.98 -15.89 -2.32
C ALA A 275 -25.19 -16.81 -2.58
N LYS A 276 -25.18 -17.60 -3.65
CA LYS A 276 -26.20 -18.64 -3.92
C LYS A 276 -26.17 -19.74 -2.86
N ASP A 277 -25.00 -20.21 -2.46
CA ASP A 277 -24.84 -21.25 -1.44
C ASP A 277 -25.34 -20.78 -0.06
N GLN A 278 -25.11 -19.52 0.32
CA GLN A 278 -25.71 -18.95 1.52
C GLN A 278 -27.24 -18.83 1.41
N ALA A 279 -27.78 -18.41 0.26
CA ALA A 279 -29.22 -18.37 0.06
C ALA A 279 -29.85 -19.77 0.13
N ALA A 280 -29.23 -20.79 -0.48
CA ALA A 280 -29.67 -22.17 -0.41
C ALA A 280 -29.66 -22.72 1.02
N ARG A 281 -28.56 -22.51 1.77
CA ARG A 281 -28.46 -22.91 3.20
C ARG A 281 -29.51 -22.22 4.07
N LYS A 282 -29.83 -20.95 3.80
CA LYS A 282 -30.89 -20.23 4.52
C LYS A 282 -32.28 -20.81 4.25
N ASN A 283 -32.57 -21.21 3.01
CA ASN A 283 -33.84 -21.84 2.66
C ASN A 283 -33.99 -23.23 3.32
N TYR A 284 -32.96 -24.08 3.27
CA TYR A 284 -32.96 -25.38 3.96
C TYR A 284 -33.11 -25.26 5.49
N SER A 285 -32.71 -24.14 6.09
CA SER A 285 -32.89 -23.85 7.51
C SER A 285 -34.27 -23.30 7.88
N THR A 286 -35.18 -23.11 6.92
CA THR A 286 -36.50 -22.48 7.13
C THR A 286 -37.66 -23.50 7.07
N ASP A 287 -37.46 -24.65 6.41
CA ASP A 287 -38.54 -25.59 6.06
C ASP A 287 -38.66 -26.80 7.04
N ASN A 288 -38.07 -26.70 8.23
CA ASN A 288 -38.04 -27.80 9.20
C ASN A 288 -37.91 -27.29 10.65
N GLY A 289 -39.00 -27.33 11.44
CA GLY A 289 -38.96 -26.96 12.86
C GLY A 289 -40.20 -26.24 13.41
N THR A 290 -41.37 -26.90 13.41
CA THR A 290 -42.59 -26.37 14.06
C THR A 290 -42.53 -26.53 15.59
N LEU A 291 -42.64 -25.41 16.31
CA LEU A 291 -42.89 -25.28 17.77
C LEU A 291 -41.85 -25.91 18.74
N ILE A 292 -41.19 -25.05 19.53
CA ILE A 292 -41.43 -24.98 20.99
C ILE A 292 -40.82 -23.69 21.59
N ASN A 293 -41.64 -23.03 22.42
CA ASN A 293 -41.40 -22.03 23.48
C ASN A 293 -40.32 -20.92 23.36
N SER A 294 -40.63 -19.76 23.94
CA SER A 294 -39.77 -18.57 23.97
C SER A 294 -38.81 -18.53 25.16
N ASN A 295 -37.60 -18.04 24.91
CA ASN A 295 -36.94 -17.08 25.80
C ASN A 295 -35.90 -16.24 25.03
N ALA A 296 -35.62 -15.03 25.49
CA ALA A 296 -34.94 -14.01 24.67
C ALA A 296 -33.59 -13.55 25.25
N THR A 297 -32.50 -13.85 24.53
CA THR A 297 -31.20 -13.15 24.63
C THR A 297 -30.45 -13.24 23.30
N LYS A 298 -30.57 -12.20 22.45
CA LYS A 298 -29.80 -12.10 21.20
C LYS A 298 -28.47 -11.38 21.43
N PHE A 299 -27.40 -12.12 21.66
CA PHE A 299 -26.01 -11.62 21.51
C PHE A 299 -25.33 -12.32 20.34
N SER A 300 -25.50 -11.77 19.14
CA SER A 300 -24.76 -12.19 17.94
C SER A 300 -23.53 -11.30 17.76
N HIS A 301 -22.39 -11.70 18.32
CA HIS A 301 -21.12 -11.01 18.11
C HIS A 301 -20.64 -11.18 16.66
N ALA A 302 -20.98 -10.21 15.81
CA ALA A 302 -20.25 -9.98 14.56
C ALA A 302 -18.88 -9.37 14.93
N LEU A 303 -17.79 -10.02 14.52
CA LEU A 303 -16.43 -9.54 14.77
C LEU A 303 -16.11 -8.35 13.86
N HIS A 304 -16.37 -7.14 14.35
CA HIS A 304 -15.90 -5.91 13.72
C HIS A 304 -14.42 -5.69 14.03
N THR A 305 -13.56 -5.88 13.05
CA THR A 305 -12.20 -5.32 13.06
C THR A 305 -12.29 -3.79 12.97
N SER A 306 -12.02 -3.11 14.07
CA SER A 306 -11.91 -1.66 14.10
C SER A 306 -10.50 -1.23 13.68
N TYR A 307 -10.41 -0.47 12.59
CA TYR A 307 -9.18 0.24 12.24
C TYR A 307 -9.01 1.42 13.20
N PHE A 308 -7.87 1.47 13.90
CA PHE A 308 -7.43 2.69 14.58
C PHE A 308 -6.79 3.63 13.55
N ASP A 309 -7.58 4.55 12.98
CA ASP A 309 -7.04 5.79 12.43
C ASP A 309 -6.58 6.69 13.60
N LYS A 310 -5.52 7.45 13.39
CA LYS A 310 -4.85 8.23 14.43
C LYS A 310 -4.43 9.61 13.92
N THR A 311 -5.41 10.40 13.52
CA THR A 311 -5.24 11.70 12.86
C THR A 311 -6.00 12.84 13.57
N THR A 312 -5.31 13.51 14.51
CA THR A 312 -5.59 14.86 15.05
C THR A 312 -4.38 15.18 15.96
N VAL A 313 -3.41 16.02 15.61
CA VAL A 313 -3.42 17.42 15.09
C VAL A 313 -3.92 18.41 16.15
N ASN A 314 -3.05 19.36 16.48
CA ASN A 314 -3.10 20.22 17.67
C ASN A 314 -4.35 21.11 17.79
N GLY A 315 -4.80 21.31 19.02
CA GLY A 315 -5.72 22.38 19.41
C GLY A 315 -5.60 22.68 20.91
N LEU A 316 -5.20 23.90 21.25
CA LEU A 316 -5.14 24.42 22.63
C LEU A 316 -6.38 25.28 22.89
N ASP A 317 -7.06 25.10 24.02
CA ASP A 317 -6.91 26.05 25.14
C ASP A 317 -7.65 25.58 26.42
N PRO A 318 -7.33 26.12 27.61
CA PRO A 318 -7.87 25.67 28.89
C PRO A 318 -8.96 26.58 29.47
N SER A 319 -9.84 26.05 30.32
CA SER A 319 -10.41 26.80 31.46
C SER A 319 -11.02 25.89 32.54
N SER A 320 -10.91 26.36 33.78
CA SER A 320 -11.30 25.70 35.04
C SER A 320 -12.80 25.45 35.20
N LEU A 321 -13.16 24.49 36.07
CA LEU A 321 -14.12 24.73 37.16
C LEU A 321 -14.00 23.68 38.30
N THR A 322 -13.54 24.16 39.46
CA THR A 322 -13.98 23.82 40.84
C THR A 322 -14.16 22.35 41.29
N SER A 323 -13.15 21.88 42.04
CA SER A 323 -13.25 21.31 43.41
C SER A 323 -14.50 20.53 43.84
N MET A 324 -14.28 19.26 44.19
CA MET A 324 -14.63 18.74 45.52
C MET A 324 -13.49 17.86 46.03
N ALA A 325 -13.25 17.86 47.34
CA ALA A 325 -12.08 17.23 47.95
C ALA A 325 -12.45 16.23 49.06
N THR A 326 -11.79 15.07 49.07
CA THR A 326 -11.62 14.24 50.26
C THR A 326 -10.16 13.77 50.32
N ALA A 327 -9.47 14.08 51.42
CA ALA A 327 -8.06 13.78 51.58
C ALA A 327 -7.84 12.49 52.38
N ARG A 328 -6.85 11.69 51.99
CA ARG A 328 -6.15 10.80 52.94
C ARG A 328 -4.69 10.61 52.54
N ALA A 329 -3.84 11.53 52.98
CA ALA A 329 -2.40 11.37 52.91
C ALA A 329 -1.89 10.68 54.20
N VAL A 330 -1.25 9.52 54.04
CA VAL A 330 -0.22 9.02 54.96
C VAL A 330 0.89 8.44 54.10
N SER A 331 2.13 8.80 54.39
CA SER A 331 3.33 8.31 53.68
C SER A 331 4.35 7.84 54.73
N PRO A 332 5.52 7.31 54.37
CA PRO A 332 5.91 5.97 54.81
C PRO A 332 6.94 5.99 55.95
N PRO A 333 7.42 4.80 56.34
CA PRO A 333 8.85 4.63 56.59
C PRO A 333 9.44 3.56 55.66
N GLY A 334 10.50 3.92 54.95
CA GLY A 334 11.40 2.94 54.35
C GLY A 334 12.71 2.89 55.15
N MET A 335 13.23 1.69 55.40
CA MET A 335 14.63 1.49 55.77
C MET A 335 15.20 0.19 55.19
N LEU A 336 16.52 0.11 55.16
CA LEU A 336 17.32 -0.77 54.31
C LEU A 336 17.51 -2.20 54.88
N PRO A 337 17.90 -3.18 54.04
CA PRO A 337 18.02 -4.58 54.45
C PRO A 337 19.30 -4.88 55.24
N LEU A 338 19.26 -5.93 56.06
CA LEU A 338 20.41 -6.61 56.65
C LEU A 338 20.17 -8.12 56.66
N SER A 339 21.23 -8.89 56.44
CA SER A 339 21.22 -10.36 56.38
C SER A 339 21.64 -11.00 57.70
N VAL A 340 21.03 -12.14 58.03
CA VAL A 340 21.73 -13.40 58.37
C VAL A 340 20.99 -14.53 57.65
#